data_AF-A0A535EX46-F1
#
_entry.id   AF-A0A535EX46-F1
#
_cell.length_a   1.000
_cell.length_b   1.000
_cell.length_c   1.000
_cell.angle_alpha   90.00
_cell.angle_beta   90.00
_cell.angle_gamma   90.00
#
_symmetry.space_group_name_H-M   'P 1'
#
loop_
_entity.id
_entity.type
_entity.pdbx_description
1 polymer ?
#
loop_
_entity_poly.entity_id
_entity_poly.type
_entity_poly.pdbx_seq_one_letter_code
_entity_poly.pdbx_strand_id
1 'polypeptide(L)' 'MGLTTRAELSEDGKYYILNGTKQWISNAGFADVMIAFARIGNEKPSAFIVEAHWPGISTGAEERKMGIKGSSPRQ' A
#
# COMPACT_ATOMS: atom_id res chain seq x y z
N MET A 1 -5.43 16.83 1.04
CA MET A 1 -5.61 15.44 0.60
C MET A 1 -4.40 15.07 -0.25
N GLY A 2 -3.54 14.14 0.19
CA GLY A 2 -2.29 13.86 -0.49
C GLY A 2 -1.61 12.61 0.08
N LEU A 3 -0.57 12.13 -0.59
CA LEU A 3 0.17 10.95 -0.14
C LEU A 3 0.89 11.23 1.19
N THR A 4 0.44 10.56 2.25
CA THR A 4 1.00 10.61 3.61
C THR A 4 1.74 9.34 4.02
N THR A 5 1.66 8.26 3.22
CA THR A 5 2.43 7.03 3.44
C THR A 5 3.93 7.37 3.44
N ARG A 6 4.64 6.96 4.49
CA ARG A 6 6.07 7.20 4.68
C ARG A 6 6.87 5.93 4.43
N ALA A 7 8.11 6.11 3.98
CA ALA A 7 9.12 5.07 3.88
C ALA A 7 10.38 5.54 4.60
N GLU A 8 10.87 4.73 5.54
CA GLU A 8 12.08 5.01 6.31
C GLU A 8 13.09 3.89 6.06
N LEU A 9 14.35 4.24 5.78
CA LEU A 9 15.39 3.25 5.60
C LEU A 9 15.70 2.61 6.96
N SER A 10 15.82 1.29 7.01
CA SER A 10 16.18 0.56 8.21
C SER A 10 17.56 1.00 8.74
N GLU A 11 17.79 0.82 10.05
CA GLU A 11 19.08 1.19 10.67
C GLU A 11 20.28 0.48 10.03
N ASP A 12 20.08 -0.75 9.53
CA ASP A 12 21.09 -1.54 8.83
C ASP A 12 21.21 -1.20 7.32
N GLY A 13 20.37 -0.28 6.81
CA GLY A 13 20.39 0.20 5.43
C GLY A 13 19.88 -0.80 4.39
N LYS A 14 19.27 -1.93 4.79
CA LYS A 14 18.94 -3.04 3.87
C LYS A 14 17.52 -2.99 3.33
N TYR A 15 16.57 -2.38 4.03
CA TYR A 15 15.17 -2.37 3.63
C TYR A 15 14.49 -1.04 3.98
N TYR A 16 13.36 -0.79 3.34
CA TYR A 16 12.49 0.34 3.68
C TYR A 16 11.30 -0.16 4.50
N ILE A 17 11.01 0.56 5.58
CA ILE A 17 9.85 0.36 6.43
C ILE A 17 8.76 1.31 5.94
N LEU A 18 7.70 0.76 5.36
CA LEU A 18 6.56 1.54 4.86
C LEU A 18 5.47 1.62 5.92
N ASN A 19 4.98 2.83 6.20
CA ASN A 19 3.91 3.06 7.16
C ASN A 19 2.83 3.98 6.58
N GLY A 20 1.59 3.49 6.60
CA GLY A 20 0.41 4.25 6.23
C GLY A 20 -0.69 3.37 5.66
N THR A 21 -1.75 4.02 5.21
CA THR A 21 -2.94 3.34 4.69
C THR A 21 -3.15 3.75 3.24
N LYS A 22 -3.49 2.80 2.39
CA LYS A 22 -3.90 3.04 1.00
C LYS A 22 -5.41 2.83 0.94
N GLN A 23 -6.11 3.48 0.02
CA GLN A 23 -7.58 3.39 -0.03
C GLN A 23 -8.02 3.04 -1.43
N TRP A 24 -9.10 2.27 -1.54
CA TRP A 24 -9.73 1.89 -2.80
C TRP A 24 -8.79 1.12 -3.75
N ILE A 25 -8.02 0.18 -3.20
CA ILE A 25 -7.02 -0.57 -3.98
C ILE A 25 -7.71 -1.73 -4.70
N SER A 26 -7.96 -1.56 -5.99
CA SER A 26 -8.46 -2.63 -6.86
C SER A 26 -7.60 -3.88 -6.78
N ASN A 27 -8.26 -5.04 -6.71
CA ASN A 27 -7.66 -6.38 -6.57
C ASN A 27 -7.00 -6.66 -5.21
N ALA A 28 -7.10 -5.78 -4.22
CA ALA A 28 -6.48 -5.99 -2.90
C ALA A 28 -6.95 -7.27 -2.19
N GLY A 29 -8.09 -7.86 -2.58
CA GLY A 29 -8.52 -9.13 -2.02
C GLY A 29 -7.72 -10.36 -2.48
N PHE A 30 -6.93 -10.25 -3.55
CA PHE A 30 -6.25 -11.41 -4.16
C PHE A 30 -4.94 -11.09 -4.89
N ALA A 31 -4.46 -9.84 -4.92
CA ALA A 31 -3.19 -9.51 -5.57
C ALA A 31 -2.00 -10.04 -4.79
N ASP A 32 -1.05 -10.69 -5.46
CA ASP A 32 0.21 -11.16 -4.86
C ASP A 32 1.26 -10.04 -4.73
N VAL A 33 1.21 -9.06 -5.64
CA VAL A 33 2.15 -7.94 -5.73
C VAL A 33 1.38 -6.63 -5.87
N MET A 34 1.85 -5.61 -5.17
CA MET A 34 1.31 -4.25 -5.16
C MET A 34 2.41 -3.24 -5.49
N ILE A 35 2.04 -2.20 -6.23
CA ILE A 35 2.88 -1.01 -6.41
C ILE A 35 2.42 0.06 -5.42
N ALA A 36 3.21 0.28 -4.38
CA ALA A 36 2.91 1.25 -3.34
C ALA A 36 3.71 2.53 -3.54
N PHE A 37 3.04 3.67 -3.54
CA PHE A 37 3.71 4.96 -3.43
C PHE A 37 3.86 5.35 -1.95
N ALA A 38 5.06 5.80 -1.58
CA ALA A 38 5.39 6.35 -0.27
C ALA A 38 6.45 7.48 -0.40
N ARG A 39 6.54 8.36 0.59
CA ARG A 39 7.57 9.41 0.66
C ARG A 39 8.71 9.00 1.57
N ILE A 40 9.93 9.17 1.09
CA ILE A 40 11.14 9.06 1.89
C ILE A 40 11.45 10.46 2.44
N GLY A 41 11.31 10.67 3.76
CA GLY A 41 11.48 11.99 4.37
C GLY A 41 10.63 13.09 3.71
N ASN A 42 11.28 14.15 3.24
CA ASN A 42 10.65 15.29 2.56
C ASN A 42 10.77 15.24 1.02
N GLU A 43 11.11 14.08 0.46
CA GLU A 43 11.31 13.93 -0.98
C GLU A 43 10.00 13.79 -1.77
N LYS A 44 10.15 13.70 -3.09
CA LYS A 44 9.06 13.32 -3.99
C LYS A 44 8.64 11.87 -3.71
N PRO A 45 7.38 11.50 -4.01
CA PRO A 45 6.94 10.12 -3.88
C PRO A 45 7.80 9.15 -4.69
N SER A 46 8.17 8.03 -4.07
CA SER A 46 8.83 6.90 -4.71
C SER A 46 7.83 5.75 -4.84
N ALA A 47 8.02 4.92 -5.88
CA ALA A 47 7.27 3.69 -6.08
C ALA A 47 8.05 2.50 -5.51
N PHE A 48 7.35 1.62 -4.82
CA PHE A 48 7.88 0.40 -4.23
C PHE A 48 7.11 -0.81 -4.75
N ILE A 49 7.81 -1.90 -5.01
CA ILE A 49 7.21 -3.21 -5.20
C ILE A 49 7.03 -3.83 -3.83
N VAL A 50 5.81 -4.24 -3.49
CA VAL A 50 5.44 -4.82 -2.20
C VAL A 50 4.74 -6.15 -2.44
N GLU A 51 5.24 -7.20 -1.81
CA GLU A 51 4.57 -8.50 -1.84
C GLU A 51 3.48 -8.56 -0.76
N ALA A 52 2.32 -9.11 -1.11
CA ALA A 52 1.13 -9.10 -0.27
C ALA A 52 1.29 -9.89 1.04
N HIS A 53 2.21 -10.85 1.05
CA HIS A 53 2.45 -11.76 2.18
C HIS A 53 3.60 -11.31 3.08
N TRP A 54 4.19 -10.13 2.84
CA TRP A 54 5.20 -9.60 3.74
C TRP A 54 4.62 -9.26 5.12
N PRO A 55 5.40 -9.45 6.20
CA PRO A 55 4.96 -9.06 7.54
C PRO A 55 4.55 -7.58 7.61
N GLY A 56 3.43 -7.31 8.26
CA GLY A 56 2.90 -5.95 8.42
C GLY A 56 1.96 -5.49 7.30
N ILE A 57 1.80 -6.26 6.22
CA ILE A 57 0.76 -6.02 5.21
C ILE A 57 -0.55 -6.67 5.66
N SER A 58 -1.64 -5.90 5.60
CA SER A 58 -3.00 -6.36 5.86
C SER A 58 -3.96 -5.62 4.96
N THR A 59 -5.04 -6.28 4.56
CA THR A 59 -6.13 -5.65 3.81
C THR A 59 -7.42 -5.64 4.63
N GLY A 60 -8.17 -4.57 4.52
CA GLY A 60 -9.48 -4.41 5.14
C GLY A 60 -10.55 -5.28 4.49
N ALA A 61 -11.81 -5.07 4.91
CA ALA A 61 -12.94 -5.72 4.27
C ALA A 61 -13.20 -5.17 2.84
N GLU A 62 -13.96 -5.93 2.05
CA GLU A 62 -14.45 -5.46 0.75
C GLU A 62 -15.29 -4.18 0.87
N GLU A 63 -14.94 -3.17 0.06
CA GLU A 63 -15.66 -1.91 0.07
C GLU A 63 -17.08 -2.05 -0.49
N ARG A 64 -18.06 -1.44 0.19
CA ARG A 64 -19.47 -1.40 -0.24
C ARG A 64 -19.66 -0.29 -1.26
N LYS A 65 -19.74 -0.67 -2.53
CA LYS A 65 -19.79 0.24 -3.69
C LYS A 65 -21.18 0.32 -4.30
N MET A 66 -21.45 1.44 -4.98
CA MET A 66 -22.66 1.63 -5.80
C MET A 66 -22.73 0.62 -6.97
N GLY A 67 -21.61 0.42 -7.67
CA GLY A 67 -21.48 -0.45 -8.85
C GLY A 67 -20.16 -1.23 -8.88
N ILE A 68 -19.79 -1.80 -10.04
CA ILE A 68 -18.56 -2.60 -10.25
C ILE A 68 -18.30 -3.64 -9.16
N LYS A 69 -19.36 -4.32 -8.71
CA LYS A 69 -19.32 -5.23 -7.56
C LYS A 69 -18.43 -6.47 -7.77
N GLY A 70 -18.07 -6.79 -9.00
CA GLY A 70 -17.10 -7.85 -9.32
C GLY A 70 -15.63 -7.43 -9.14
N SER A 71 -15.34 -6.14 -8.95
CA SER A 71 -14.02 -5.66 -8.56
C SER A 71 -13.85 -5.81 -7.04
N SER A 72 -12.62 -6.13 -6.61
CA SER A 72 -12.21 -6.31 -5.21
C SER A 72 -11.37 -5.14 -4.70
N PRO A 73 -11.94 -3.94 -4.45
CA PRO A 73 -11.27 -2.87 -3.75
C PRO A 73 -11.39 -3.03 -2.25
N ARG A 74 -10.24 -2.92 -1.60
CA ARG A 74 -10.10 -2.87 -0.14
C ARG A 74 -9.24 -1.67 0.25
N GLN A 75 -9.29 -1.36 1.54
CA GLN A 75 -8.37 -0.43 2.21
C GLN A 75 -7.14 -1.16 2.73
#